data_AF-S9Q4X2-F1
#
_entry.id   AF-S9Q4X2-F1
#
_cell.length_a   1.000
_cell.length_b   1.000
_cell.length_c   1.000
_cell.angle_alpha   90.00
_cell.angle_beta   90.00
_cell.angle_gamma   90.00
#
_symmetry.space_group_name_H-M   'P 1'
#
loop_
_entity.id
_entity.type
_entity.pdbx_description
1 polymer ?
#
loop_
_entity_poly.entity_id
_entity_poly.type
_entity_poly.pdbx_seq_one_letter_code
_entity_poly.pdbx_strand_id
1 'polypeptide(L)'
;METAELNIRALGIDPQDATIVTRDEVTYAKPDPDLFIAAAEKLGTPVETSLIVGDSVWDVLAATRCRALGVGLLSGGYGGDELRQAGAIRVYDDPADLLQHIDEVGGRR
;
A
#
# COMPACT_ATOMS: atom_id res chain seq x y z
N MET A 1 12.87 -10.33 6.73
CA MET A 1 13.35 -9.78 5.43
C MET A 1 13.37 -10.80 4.30
N GLU A 2 13.64 -12.09 4.59
CA GLU A 2 13.83 -13.17 3.60
C GLU A 2 12.72 -13.30 2.53
N THR A 3 11.44 -13.13 2.92
CA THR A 3 10.31 -13.23 1.97
C THR A 3 10.11 -11.98 1.10
N ALA A 4 10.41 -10.80 1.62
CA ALA A 4 10.26 -9.55 0.87
C ALA A 4 11.37 -9.37 -0.18
N GLU A 5 12.56 -9.87 0.12
CA GLU A 5 13.75 -9.72 -0.71
C GLU A 5 13.60 -10.33 -2.11
N LEU A 6 12.95 -11.49 -2.22
CA LEU A 6 12.69 -12.14 -3.51
C LEU A 6 11.87 -11.25 -4.44
N ASN A 7 10.79 -10.65 -3.92
CA ASN A 7 9.89 -9.80 -4.70
C ASN A 7 10.56 -8.47 -5.09
N ILE A 8 11.31 -7.85 -4.18
CA ILE A 8 12.04 -6.61 -4.43
C ILE A 8 13.08 -6.81 -5.54
N ARG A 9 13.84 -7.91 -5.49
CA ARG A 9 14.79 -8.27 -6.55
C ARG A 9 14.11 -8.53 -7.89
N ALA A 10 12.96 -9.20 -7.89
CA ALA A 10 12.19 -9.45 -9.12
C ALA A 10 11.71 -8.15 -9.80
N LEU A 11 11.50 -7.09 -9.02
CA LEU A 11 11.17 -5.75 -9.52
C LEU A 11 12.40 -4.94 -9.96
N GLY A 12 13.63 -5.47 -9.78
CA GLY A 12 14.87 -4.77 -10.10
C GLY A 12 15.16 -3.58 -9.19
N ILE A 13 14.57 -3.55 -8.00
CA ILE A 13 14.77 -2.48 -7.01
C ILE A 13 15.96 -2.84 -6.11
N ASP A 14 16.91 -1.92 -5.95
CA ASP A 14 17.92 -2.03 -4.90
C ASP A 14 17.26 -1.70 -3.54
N PRO A 15 17.32 -2.58 -2.53
CA PRO A 15 16.80 -2.27 -1.19
C PRO A 15 17.38 -0.99 -0.57
N GLN A 16 18.54 -0.50 -1.03
CA GLN A 16 19.13 0.76 -0.57
C GLN A 16 18.47 2.00 -1.19
N ASP A 17 17.83 1.85 -2.35
CA ASP A 17 17.17 2.94 -3.08
C ASP A 17 15.69 3.13 -2.68
N ALA A 18 15.16 2.24 -1.83
CA ALA A 18 13.76 2.24 -1.42
C ALA A 18 13.61 2.16 0.11
N THR A 19 12.64 2.90 0.64
CA THR A 19 12.21 2.71 2.03
C THR A 19 11.41 1.42 2.14
N ILE A 20 11.98 0.42 2.80
CA ILE A 20 11.33 -0.87 3.06
C ILE A 20 11.00 -0.98 4.55
N VAL A 21 9.78 -1.40 4.85
CA VAL A 21 9.35 -1.80 6.19
C VAL A 21 8.83 -3.22 6.13
N THR A 22 9.36 -4.11 6.96
CA THR A 22 8.93 -5.51 7.03
C THR A 22 8.17 -5.80 8.32
N ARG A 23 7.57 -7.01 8.39
CA ARG A 23 6.92 -7.52 9.60
C ARG A 23 7.82 -7.50 10.84
N ASP A 24 9.13 -7.59 10.65
CA ASP A 24 10.12 -7.67 11.73
C ASP A 24 10.28 -6.32 12.48
N GLU A 25 9.77 -5.23 11.90
CA GLU A 25 9.96 -3.86 12.38
C GLU A 25 8.74 -3.29 13.11
N VAL A 26 7.67 -4.07 13.24
CA VAL A 26 6.39 -3.64 13.81
C VAL A 26 5.86 -4.64 14.84
N THR A 27 5.00 -4.17 15.74
CA THR A 27 4.38 -5.06 16.73
C THR A 27 3.28 -5.89 16.06
N TYR A 28 2.42 -5.22 15.30
CA TYR A 28 1.24 -5.82 14.69
C TYR A 28 1.30 -5.77 13.16
N ALA A 29 0.77 -6.81 12.53
CA ALA A 29 0.58 -6.85 11.07
C ALA A 29 -0.79 -6.26 10.71
N LYS A 30 -0.99 -5.98 9.41
CA LYS A 30 -2.30 -5.63 8.83
C LYS A 30 -3.36 -6.63 9.33
N PRO A 31 -4.56 -6.17 9.71
CA PRO A 31 -5.12 -4.85 9.47
C PRO A 31 -4.70 -3.77 10.49
N ASP A 32 -3.74 -4.03 11.38
CA ASP A 32 -3.16 -2.97 12.19
C ASP A 32 -2.36 -1.97 11.32
N PRO A 33 -2.43 -0.64 11.57
CA PRO A 33 -1.74 0.36 10.77
C PRO A 33 -0.23 0.46 10.99
N ASP A 34 0.36 -0.24 11.96
CA ASP A 34 1.78 -0.12 12.35
C ASP A 34 2.74 -0.07 11.14
N LEU A 35 2.57 -0.95 10.14
CA LEU A 35 3.42 -0.99 8.94
C LEU A 35 3.40 0.31 8.15
N PHE A 36 2.23 0.94 8.02
CA PHE A 36 2.07 2.17 7.25
C PHE A 36 2.53 3.39 8.03
N ILE A 37 2.31 3.41 9.35
CA ILE A 37 2.82 4.47 10.22
C ILE A 37 4.35 4.46 10.21
N ALA A 38 4.97 3.29 10.41
CA ALA A 38 6.42 3.15 10.36
C ALA A 38 7.01 3.53 8.99
N ALA A 39 6.33 3.18 7.89
CA ALA A 39 6.76 3.57 6.54
C ALA A 39 6.69 5.09 6.34
N ALA A 40 5.60 5.73 6.77
CA ALA A 40 5.42 7.18 6.69
C ALA A 40 6.46 7.93 7.54
N GLU A 41 6.76 7.44 8.76
CA GLU A 41 7.82 7.97 9.63
C GLU A 41 9.19 7.91 8.96
N LYS A 42 9.56 6.77 8.35
CA LYS A 42 10.83 6.63 7.62
C LYS A 42 10.91 7.56 6.40
N LEU A 43 9.79 7.81 5.73
CA LEU A 43 9.69 8.73 4.60
C LEU A 43 9.61 10.21 5.00
N GLY A 44 9.45 10.50 6.30
CA GLY A 44 9.30 11.87 6.80
C GLY A 44 8.01 12.56 6.37
N THR A 45 6.95 11.80 6.10
CA THR A 45 5.65 12.31 5.64
C THR A 45 4.53 11.97 6.61
N PRO A 46 3.49 12.81 6.78
CA PRO A 46 2.29 12.43 7.52
C PRO A 46 1.55 11.29 6.80
N VAL A 47 1.17 10.27 7.57
CA VAL A 47 0.43 9.11 7.04
C VAL A 47 -0.95 9.52 6.52
N GLU A 48 -1.58 10.54 7.11
CA GLU A 48 -2.89 11.07 6.72
C GLU A 48 -2.88 11.77 5.36
N THR A 49 -1.69 12.21 4.91
CA THR A 49 -1.48 12.77 3.56
C THR A 49 -0.90 11.76 2.59
N SER A 50 -0.80 10.50 2.99
CA SER A 50 -0.26 9.41 2.17
C SER A 50 -1.38 8.60 1.52
N LEU A 51 -1.05 8.01 0.39
CA LEU A 51 -1.93 7.08 -0.32
C LEU A 51 -1.35 5.67 -0.17
N ILE A 52 -2.16 4.76 0.36
CA ILE A 52 -1.81 3.36 0.55
C ILE A 52 -2.38 2.56 -0.62
N VAL A 53 -1.51 1.90 -1.37
CA VAL A 53 -1.89 0.99 -2.45
C VAL A 53 -1.71 -0.45 -1.96
N GLY A 54 -2.74 -1.28 -2.11
CA GLY A 54 -2.68 -2.69 -1.74
C GLY A 54 -3.72 -3.52 -2.48
N ASP A 55 -3.55 -4.83 -2.43
CA ASP A 55 -4.35 -5.81 -3.18
C ASP A 55 -5.24 -6.67 -2.27
N SER A 56 -5.17 -6.45 -0.95
CA SER A 56 -5.99 -7.15 0.04
C SER A 56 -6.89 -6.22 0.84
N VAL A 57 -7.99 -6.77 1.36
CA VAL A 57 -8.84 -6.06 2.33
C VAL A 57 -8.06 -5.61 3.57
N TRP A 58 -6.99 -6.31 3.93
CA TRP A 58 -6.16 -5.98 5.09
C TRP A 58 -5.40 -4.67 4.89
N ASP A 59 -4.94 -4.40 3.67
CA ASP A 59 -4.29 -3.13 3.30
C ASP A 59 -5.25 -1.96 3.47
N VAL A 60 -6.44 -2.10 2.92
CA VAL A 60 -7.46 -1.07 2.92
C VAL A 60 -7.96 -0.76 4.34
N LEU A 61 -8.16 -1.81 5.15
CA LEU A 61 -8.54 -1.65 6.55
C LEU A 61 -7.45 -0.96 7.37
N ALA A 62 -6.18 -1.34 7.17
CA ALA A 62 -5.06 -0.70 7.85
C ALA A 62 -4.90 0.77 7.43
N ALA A 63 -5.06 1.10 6.13
CA ALA A 63 -5.06 2.47 5.64
C ALA A 63 -6.15 3.32 6.32
N THR A 64 -7.37 2.77 6.42
CA THR A 64 -8.49 3.43 7.08
C THR A 64 -8.20 3.71 8.56
N ARG A 65 -7.56 2.76 9.27
CA ARG A 65 -7.24 2.90 10.70
C ARG A 65 -6.19 3.98 11.00
N CYS A 66 -5.27 4.26 10.09
CA CYS A 66 -4.37 5.41 10.18
C CYS A 66 -4.88 6.66 9.46
N ARG A 67 -6.15 6.69 9.01
CA ARG A 67 -6.79 7.83 8.32
C ARG A 67 -6.10 8.22 7.00
N ALA A 68 -5.36 7.30 6.40
CA ALA A 68 -4.82 7.43 5.06
C ALA A 68 -5.89 7.09 4.01
N LEU A 69 -5.65 7.47 2.76
CA LEU A 69 -6.48 7.05 1.63
C LEU A 69 -6.02 5.68 1.14
N GLY A 70 -6.93 4.71 1.07
CA GLY A 70 -6.66 3.36 0.54
C GLY A 70 -7.10 3.20 -0.91
N VAL A 71 -6.22 2.69 -1.76
CA VAL A 71 -6.49 2.28 -3.16
C VAL A 71 -6.27 0.78 -3.30
N GLY A 72 -7.26 0.10 -3.88
CA GLY A 72 -7.24 -1.34 -4.12
C GLY A 72 -6.70 -1.71 -5.50
N LEU A 73 -5.99 -2.83 -5.61
CA LEU A 73 -5.61 -3.46 -6.88
C LEU A 73 -6.20 -4.88 -6.98
N LEU A 74 -6.70 -5.28 -8.16
CA LEU A 74 -7.26 -6.62 -8.37
C LEU A 74 -6.19 -7.70 -8.62
N SER A 75 -4.92 -7.32 -8.74
CA SER A 75 -3.80 -8.23 -8.98
C SER A 75 -3.52 -9.25 -7.85
N GLY A 76 -4.14 -9.09 -6.67
CA GLY A 76 -3.98 -9.97 -5.51
C GLY A 76 -5.04 -11.06 -5.33
N GLY A 77 -6.06 -11.09 -6.19
CA GLY A 77 -7.13 -12.09 -6.15
C GLY A 77 -8.33 -11.75 -5.24
N TYR A 78 -8.32 -10.61 -4.56
CA TYR A 78 -9.51 -10.08 -3.88
C TYR A 78 -10.48 -9.42 -4.87
N GLY A 79 -11.78 -9.55 -4.63
CA GLY A 79 -12.81 -8.94 -5.46
C GLY A 79 -12.90 -7.43 -5.26
N GLY A 80 -13.20 -6.69 -6.32
CA GLY A 80 -13.34 -5.22 -6.24
C GLY A 80 -14.40 -4.75 -5.25
N ASP A 81 -15.47 -5.52 -5.06
CA ASP A 81 -16.51 -5.20 -4.07
C ASP A 81 -16.01 -5.39 -2.64
N GLU A 82 -15.17 -6.38 -2.37
CA GLU A 82 -14.55 -6.60 -1.05
C GLU A 82 -13.61 -5.44 -0.70
N LEU A 83 -12.80 -5.00 -1.67
CA LEU A 83 -11.89 -3.85 -1.49
C LEU A 83 -12.66 -2.55 -1.25
N ARG A 84 -13.73 -2.28 -2.00
CA ARG A 84 -14.59 -1.10 -1.78
C ARG A 84 -15.28 -1.14 -0.42
N GLN A 85 -15.82 -2.30 -0.02
CA GLN A 85 -16.45 -2.46 1.29
C GLN A 85 -15.46 -2.29 2.44
N ALA A 86 -14.19 -2.68 2.25
CA ALA A 86 -13.12 -2.45 3.21
C ALA A 86 -12.71 -0.98 3.35
N GLY A 87 -13.12 -0.09 2.43
CA GLY A 87 -12.85 1.34 2.48
C GLY A 87 -12.01 1.90 1.32
N ALA A 88 -11.78 1.13 0.25
CA ALA A 88 -10.96 1.61 -0.86
C ALA A 88 -11.68 2.73 -1.61
N ILE A 89 -11.02 3.87 -1.80
CA ILE A 89 -11.59 5.03 -2.51
C ILE A 89 -11.66 4.81 -4.02
N ARG A 90 -10.76 3.95 -4.53
CA ARG A 90 -10.67 3.51 -5.92
C ARG A 90 -10.14 2.08 -5.96
N VAL A 91 -10.49 1.36 -7.03
CA VAL A 91 -9.98 0.03 -7.31
C VAL A 91 -9.60 -0.02 -8.79
N TYR A 92 -8.39 -0.51 -9.07
CA TYR A 92 -7.82 -0.65 -10.42
C TYR A 92 -7.45 -2.11 -10.68
N ASP A 93 -7.30 -2.47 -11.95
CA ASP A 93 -6.99 -3.85 -12.32
C ASP A 93 -5.58 -4.26 -11.83
N ASP A 94 -4.59 -3.40 -12.07
CA ASP A 94 -3.18 -3.64 -11.75
C ASP A 94 -2.39 -2.31 -11.60
N PRO A 95 -1.07 -2.33 -11.32
CA PRO A 95 -0.27 -1.11 -11.23
C PRO A 95 -0.20 -0.28 -12.53
N ALA A 96 -0.33 -0.89 -13.70
CA ALA A 96 -0.30 -0.18 -14.98
C ALA A 96 -1.60 0.59 -15.22
N ASP A 97 -2.75 0.01 -14.85
CA ASP A 97 -4.05 0.68 -14.86
C ASP A 97 -4.08 1.87 -13.88
N LEU A 98 -3.58 1.69 -12.65
CA LEU A 98 -3.41 2.78 -11.69
C LEU A 98 -2.52 3.91 -12.26
N LEU A 99 -1.42 3.57 -12.95
CA LEU A 99 -0.52 4.56 -13.53
C LEU A 99 -1.19 5.39 -14.64
N GLN A 100 -2.11 4.79 -15.41
CA GLN A 100 -2.88 5.49 -16.44
C GLN A 100 -3.89 6.48 -15.83
N HIS A 101 -4.39 6.17 -14.63
CA HIS A 101 -5.42 6.94 -13.92
C HIS A 101 -4.88 7.70 -12.69
N ILE A 102 -3.57 7.91 -12.61
CA ILE A 102 -2.91 8.44 -11.40
C ILE A 102 -3.41 9.85 -10.99
N ASP A 103 -3.87 10.65 -11.95
CA ASP A 103 -4.44 11.97 -11.72
C ASP A 103 -5.76 11.92 -10.92
N GLU A 104 -6.47 10.78 -10.92
CA GLU A 104 -7.72 10.60 -10.16
C GLU A 104 -7.49 10.51 -8.65
N VAL A 105 -6.27 10.18 -8.23
CA VAL A 105 -5.93 9.88 -6.82
C VAL A 105 -4.83 10.77 -6.23
N GLY A 106 -4.25 11.68 -7.03
CA GLY A 106 -3.40 12.76 -6.53
C GLY A 106 -2.04 12.90 -7.19
N GLY A 107 -1.64 11.99 -8.08
CA GLY A 107 -0.42 12.17 -8.87
C GLY A 107 -0.70 13.11 -10.02
N ARG A 108 -0.55 14.41 -9.83
CA ARG A 108 -0.57 15.36 -10.95
C ARG A 108 0.69 15.14 -11.79
N ARG A 109 0.52 14.79 -13.07
CA ARG A 109 1.62 14.81 -14.05
C ARG A 109 2.02 16.22 -14.46
#